data_AF-A0A6S7HLU3-F1
#
_entry.id   AF-A0A6S7HLU3-F1
#
_cell.length_a   1.000
_cell.length_b   1.000
_cell.length_c   1.000
_cell.angle_alpha   90.00
_cell.angle_beta   90.00
_cell.angle_gamma   90.00
#
_symmetry.space_group_name_H-M   'P 1'
#
loop_
_entity.id
_entity.type
_entity.pdbx_description
1 polymer ?
#
loop_
_entity_poly.entity_id
_entity_poly.type
_entity_poly.pdbx_seq_one_letter_code
_entity_poly.pdbx_strand_id
1 'polypeptide(L)'
;MVQFWSLFNEVLQDVSGDKTYVFNPAGWVLDEAGAEWNANRIVFGEDAIAKVVSCEFHYKQSVGRKSGKLDDKHKAEFKALAWALMEANTVSVFLEKTSGFESLYEK
;
A
#
# COMPACT_ATOMS: atom_id res chain seq x y z
N MET A 1 -14.56 -3.39 2.93
CA MET A 1 -13.96 -3.54 1.58
C MET A 1 -14.37 -4.80 0.84
N VAL A 2 -14.41 -6.00 1.47
CA VAL A 2 -14.93 -7.22 0.79
C VAL A 2 -16.33 -7.01 0.22
N GLN A 3 -17.28 -6.60 1.08
CA GLN A 3 -18.67 -6.36 0.66
C GLN A 3 -18.80 -5.30 -0.44
N PHE A 4 -17.95 -4.27 -0.41
CA PHE A 4 -17.93 -3.25 -1.46
C PHE A 4 -17.56 -3.87 -2.81
N TRP A 5 -16.48 -4.63 -2.88
CA TRP A 5 -16.02 -5.24 -4.14
C TRP A 5 -16.96 -6.33 -4.64
N SER A 6 -17.59 -7.10 -3.74
CA SER A 6 -18.65 -8.06 -4.11
C SER A 6 -19.83 -7.36 -4.78
N LEU A 7 -20.39 -6.33 -4.13
CA LEU A 7 -21.50 -5.55 -4.68
C LEU A 7 -21.13 -4.84 -5.97
N PHE A 8 -19.90 -4.34 -6.07
CA PHE A 8 -19.41 -3.69 -7.28
C PHE A 8 -19.38 -4.67 -8.47
N ASN A 9 -18.87 -5.89 -8.27
CA ASN A 9 -18.90 -6.92 -9.31
C ASN A 9 -20.32 -7.35 -9.66
N GLU A 10 -21.23 -7.48 -8.69
CA GLU A 10 -22.65 -7.77 -8.95
C GLU A 10 -23.29 -6.72 -9.86
N VAL A 11 -23.04 -5.44 -9.59
CA VAL A 11 -23.52 -4.33 -10.45
C VAL A 11 -22.93 -4.42 -11.85
N LEU A 12 -21.63 -4.74 -12.00
CA LEU A 12 -21.01 -4.88 -13.32
C LEU A 12 -21.56 -6.08 -14.11
N GLN A 13 -21.87 -7.18 -13.43
CA GLN A 13 -22.52 -8.35 -14.04
C GLN A 13 -23.94 -8.02 -14.51
N ASP A 14 -24.68 -7.25 -13.73
CA ASP A 14 -26.04 -6.83 -14.09
C ASP A 14 -26.04 -5.84 -15.26
N VAL A 15 -25.12 -4.88 -15.28
CA VAL A 15 -25.01 -3.90 -16.36
C VAL A 15 -24.46 -4.52 -17.66
N SER A 16 -23.52 -5.45 -17.56
CA SER A 16 -22.93 -6.12 -18.73
C SER A 16 -23.81 -7.25 -19.28
N GLY A 17 -24.71 -7.81 -18.47
CA GLY A 17 -25.46 -9.03 -18.79
C GLY A 17 -24.64 -10.31 -18.70
N ASP A 18 -23.36 -10.22 -18.32
CA ASP A 18 -22.44 -11.34 -18.18
C ASP A 18 -22.20 -11.65 -16.69
N LYS A 19 -22.77 -12.77 -16.23
CA LYS A 19 -22.62 -13.25 -14.83
C LYS A 19 -21.21 -13.72 -14.49
N THR A 20 -20.33 -13.86 -15.47
CA THR A 20 -18.92 -14.22 -15.28
C THR A 20 -18.00 -13.00 -15.26
N TYR A 21 -18.53 -11.81 -15.55
CA TYR A 21 -17.75 -10.59 -15.54
C TYR A 21 -17.25 -10.27 -14.13
N VAL A 22 -15.96 -9.94 -14.02
CA VAL A 22 -15.31 -9.51 -12.79
C VAL A 22 -14.41 -8.32 -13.14
N PHE A 23 -14.45 -7.28 -12.30
CA PHE A 23 -13.51 -6.18 -12.42
C PHE A 23 -12.06 -6.68 -12.26
N ASN A 24 -11.25 -6.51 -13.31
CA ASN A 24 -9.87 -7.01 -13.34
C ASN A 24 -8.95 -5.97 -13.99
N PRO A 25 -8.53 -4.94 -13.24
CA PRO A 25 -7.66 -3.91 -13.77
C PRO A 25 -6.24 -4.46 -14.00
N ALA A 26 -5.47 -3.76 -14.83
CA ALA A 26 -4.07 -4.10 -15.09
C ALA A 26 -3.17 -3.92 -13.85
N GLY A 27 -3.57 -3.05 -12.92
CA GLY A 27 -2.84 -2.79 -11.67
C GLY A 27 -3.75 -2.16 -10.63
N TRP A 28 -3.36 -2.31 -9.36
CA TRP A 28 -4.07 -1.77 -8.21
C TRP A 28 -3.16 -0.80 -7.47
N VAL A 29 -3.68 0.40 -7.16
CA VAL A 29 -2.99 1.34 -6.28
C VAL A 29 -3.80 1.44 -5.00
N LEU A 30 -3.28 0.87 -3.91
CA LEU A 30 -3.97 0.80 -2.63
C LEU A 30 -3.21 1.60 -1.57
N ASP A 31 -3.91 2.08 -0.55
CA ASP A 31 -3.21 2.47 0.66
C ASP A 31 -2.67 1.22 1.40
N GLU A 32 -1.82 1.43 2.39
CA GLU A 32 -1.26 0.33 3.20
C GLU A 32 -2.22 -0.11 4.32
N ALA A 33 -3.53 0.12 4.18
CA ALA A 33 -4.49 -0.38 5.14
C ALA A 33 -4.71 -1.88 4.93
N GLY A 34 -4.47 -2.70 5.96
CA GLY A 34 -4.60 -4.16 5.84
C GLY A 34 -5.98 -4.65 5.38
N ALA A 35 -7.04 -3.86 5.60
CA ALA A 35 -8.38 -4.16 5.12
C ALA A 35 -8.51 -4.12 3.59
N GLU A 36 -7.77 -3.23 2.90
CA GLU A 36 -7.76 -3.14 1.44
C GLU A 36 -7.07 -4.36 0.81
N TRP A 37 -5.88 -4.68 1.31
CA TRP A 37 -5.11 -5.85 0.90
C TRP A 37 -5.90 -7.15 1.09
N ASN A 38 -6.51 -7.32 2.26
CA ASN A 38 -7.28 -8.53 2.56
C ASN A 38 -8.52 -8.63 1.67
N ALA A 39 -9.23 -7.52 1.42
CA ALA A 39 -10.40 -7.54 0.57
C ALA A 39 -10.07 -7.89 -0.88
N ASN A 40 -8.99 -7.32 -1.43
CA ASN A 40 -8.55 -7.63 -2.77
C ASN A 40 -8.16 -9.11 -2.92
N ARG A 41 -7.44 -9.65 -1.93
CA ARG A 41 -7.09 -11.07 -1.90
C ARG A 41 -8.32 -11.98 -1.89
N ILE A 42 -9.31 -11.67 -1.05
CA ILE A 42 -10.54 -12.47 -0.91
C ILE A 42 -11.37 -12.43 -2.20
N VAL A 43 -11.53 -11.25 -2.82
CA VAL A 43 -12.47 -11.07 -3.93
C VAL A 43 -11.83 -11.37 -5.29
N PHE A 44 -10.56 -11.04 -5.48
CA PHE A 44 -9.87 -11.13 -6.78
C PHE A 44 -8.71 -12.13 -6.79
N GLY A 45 -8.38 -12.74 -5.65
CA GLY A 45 -7.33 -13.76 -5.54
C GLY A 45 -5.90 -13.20 -5.47
N GLU A 46 -4.92 -14.10 -5.39
CA GLU A 46 -3.49 -13.73 -5.28
C GLU A 46 -2.95 -13.05 -6.55
N ASP A 47 -3.51 -13.37 -7.73
CA ASP A 47 -3.13 -12.72 -8.99
C ASP A 47 -3.40 -11.21 -8.98
N ALA A 48 -4.43 -10.76 -8.25
CA ALA A 48 -4.68 -9.34 -8.05
C ALA A 48 -3.62 -8.72 -7.12
N ILE A 49 -3.26 -9.43 -6.04
CA ILE A 49 -2.23 -8.99 -5.09
C ILE A 49 -0.87 -8.83 -5.75
N ALA A 50 -0.51 -9.72 -6.67
CA ALA A 50 0.73 -9.60 -7.45
C ALA A 50 0.81 -8.32 -8.31
N LYS A 51 -0.32 -7.65 -8.56
CA LYS A 51 -0.43 -6.39 -9.33
C LYS A 51 -0.69 -5.17 -8.45
N VAL A 52 -0.69 -5.33 -7.12
CA VAL A 52 -0.87 -4.22 -6.17
C VAL A 52 0.43 -3.47 -6.00
N VAL A 53 0.34 -2.15 -6.02
CA VAL A 53 1.39 -1.23 -5.59
C VAL A 53 0.85 -0.30 -4.50
N SER A 54 1.73 0.08 -3.59
CA SER A 54 1.45 1.03 -2.53
C SER A 54 1.19 2.43 -3.10
N CYS A 55 0.21 3.14 -2.57
CA CYS A 55 -0.07 4.51 -2.94
C CYS A 55 0.98 5.47 -2.35
N GLU A 56 1.84 6.01 -3.21
CA GLU A 56 2.91 6.96 -2.85
C GLU A 56 2.37 8.18 -2.09
N PHE A 57 1.23 8.72 -2.51
CA PHE A 57 0.61 9.87 -1.86
C PHE A 57 0.20 9.56 -0.42
N HIS A 58 -0.51 8.45 -0.18
CA HIS A 58 -0.93 8.04 1.16
C HIS A 58 0.26 7.65 2.04
N TYR A 59 1.32 7.08 1.45
CA TYR A 59 2.58 6.82 2.15
C TYR A 59 3.20 8.14 2.64
N LYS A 60 3.43 9.10 1.74
CA LYS A 60 3.99 10.43 2.10
C LYS A 60 3.12 11.18 3.12
N GLN A 61 1.80 11.10 3.00
CA GLN A 61 0.89 11.68 3.98
C GLN A 61 1.05 11.03 5.36
N SER A 62 1.19 9.70 5.41
CA SER A 62 1.44 8.96 6.66
C SER A 62 2.78 9.32 7.29
N VAL A 63 3.85 9.42 6.48
CA VAL A 63 5.17 9.91 6.91
C VAL A 63 5.04 11.33 7.49
N GLY A 64 4.32 12.23 6.82
CA GLY A 64 4.04 13.57 7.32
C GLY A 64 3.37 13.58 8.70
N ARG A 65 2.27 12.83 8.86
CA ARG A 65 1.53 12.72 10.13
C ARG A 65 2.37 12.15 11.27
N LYS A 66 3.22 11.15 10.99
CA LYS A 66 4.07 10.51 12.01
C LYS A 66 5.26 11.39 12.38
N SER A 67 5.94 11.96 11.39
CA SER A 67 7.08 12.85 11.61
C SER A 67 6.71 14.13 12.36
N GLY A 68 5.47 14.62 12.24
CA GLY A 68 4.97 15.77 12.99
C GLY A 68 4.85 15.54 14.51
N LYS A 69 5.04 14.31 14.98
CA LYS A 69 5.04 13.95 16.41
C LYS A 69 6.46 13.88 17.00
N LEU A 70 7.48 14.08 16.18
CA LEU A 70 8.88 14.02 16.56
C LEU A 70 9.45 15.43 16.71
N ASP A 71 10.54 15.58 17.47
CA ASP A 71 11.33 16.81 17.46
C ASP A 71 12.01 17.05 16.10
N ASP A 72 12.51 18.26 15.88
CA ASP A 72 13.05 18.65 14.56
C ASP A 72 14.23 17.78 14.10
N LYS A 73 15.06 17.28 15.04
CA LYS A 73 16.19 16.41 14.71
C LYS A 73 15.69 15.05 14.19
N HIS A 74 14.85 14.37 14.98
CA HIS A 74 14.35 13.05 14.62
C HIS A 74 13.35 13.08 13.46
N LYS A 75 12.62 14.19 13.30
CA LYS A 75 11.70 14.42 12.17
C LYS A 75 12.42 14.42 10.82
N ALA A 76 13.56 15.10 10.72
CA ALA A 76 14.33 15.15 9.48
C ALA A 76 14.90 13.77 9.13
N GLU A 77 15.49 13.09 10.11
CA GLU A 77 16.05 11.74 9.97
C GLU A 77 14.98 10.72 9.56
N PHE A 78 13.83 10.70 10.26
CA PHE A 78 12.71 9.82 9.94
C PHE A 78 12.18 10.03 8.52
N LYS A 79 12.01 11.29 8.08
CA LYS A 79 11.53 11.58 6.72
C LYS A 79 12.50 11.11 5.66
N ALA A 80 13.80 11.37 5.85
CA ALA A 80 14.83 10.95 4.91
C ALA A 80 14.86 9.42 4.75
N LEU A 81 14.80 8.68 5.86
CA LEU A 81 14.76 7.21 5.83
C LEU A 81 13.48 6.69 5.19
N ALA A 82 12.32 7.27 5.51
CA ALA A 82 11.04 6.81 4.95
C ALA A 82 10.97 7.03 3.43
N TRP A 83 11.47 8.16 2.93
CA TRP A 83 11.53 8.41 1.49
C TRP A 83 12.53 7.48 0.79
N ALA A 84 13.70 7.26 1.39
CA ALA A 84 14.68 6.32 0.84
C ALA A 84 14.13 4.88 0.76
N LEU A 85 13.31 4.47 1.74
CA LEU A 85 12.65 3.16 1.72
C LEU A 85 11.61 3.05 0.60
N MET A 86 10.83 4.12 0.38
CA MET A 86 9.83 4.19 -0.69
C MET A 86 10.47 4.17 -2.08
N GLU A 87 11.64 4.76 -2.25
CA GLU A 87 12.40 4.80 -3.52
C GLU A 87 13.22 3.53 -3.76
N ALA A 88 13.28 2.60 -2.81
CA ALA A 88 14.02 1.36 -2.93
C ALA A 88 13.41 0.46 -4.03
N ASN A 89 14.13 0.31 -5.13
CA ASN A 89 13.68 -0.45 -6.30
C ASN A 89 14.27 -1.87 -6.38
N THR A 90 15.08 -2.27 -5.41
CA THR A 90 15.58 -3.63 -5.25
C THR A 90 15.44 -4.09 -3.81
N VAL A 91 15.36 -5.41 -3.61
CA VAL A 91 15.33 -6.02 -2.27
C VAL A 91 16.57 -5.65 -1.46
N SER A 92 17.76 -5.58 -2.10
CA SER A 92 18.99 -5.23 -1.38
C SER A 92 18.94 -3.80 -0.86
N VAL A 93 18.50 -2.85 -1.68
CA VAL A 93 18.36 -1.44 -1.27
C VAL A 93 17.29 -1.32 -0.19
N PHE A 94 16.17 -2.04 -0.31
CA PHE A 94 15.12 -2.04 0.70
C PHE A 94 15.64 -2.53 2.07
N LEU A 95 16.37 -3.65 2.10
CA LEU A 95 16.96 -4.20 3.33
C LEU A 95 18.01 -3.25 3.93
N GLU A 96 18.86 -2.65 3.09
CA GLU A 96 19.83 -1.64 3.51
C GLU A 96 19.15 -0.41 4.14
N LYS A 97 18.07 0.10 3.56
CA LYS A 97 17.34 1.25 4.12
C LYS A 97 16.56 0.90 5.38
N THR A 98 16.10 -0.36 5.50
CA THR A 98 15.38 -0.85 6.69
C THR A 98 16.29 -0.91 7.91
N SER A 99 17.55 -1.35 7.80
CA SER A 99 18.49 -1.37 8.93
C SER A 99 18.79 0.04 9.49
N GLY A 100 18.67 1.07 8.66
CA GLY A 100 18.73 2.46 9.09
C GLY A 100 17.65 2.81 10.13
N PHE A 101 16.46 2.23 10.01
CA PHE A 101 15.40 2.41 11.02
C PHE A 101 15.66 1.65 12.32
N GLU A 102 16.32 0.49 12.27
CA GLU A 102 16.65 -0.28 13.49
C GLU A 102 17.61 0.52 14.39
N SER A 103 18.58 1.22 13.78
CA SER A 103 19.53 2.09 14.49
C SER A 103 18.91 3.32 15.17
N LEU A 104 17.68 3.69 14.79
CA LEU A 104 16.91 4.77 15.43
C LEU A 104 16.24 4.34 16.74
N TYR A 105 15.93 3.04 16.89
CA TYR A 105 15.29 2.51 18.09
C TYR A 105 16.29 2.13 19.19
N GLU A 106 17.58 2.05 18.86
CA GLU A 106 18.65 1.69 19.80
C GLU A 106 19.31 2.91 20.48
N LYS A 107 18.89 4.15 20.14
CA LYS A 107 19.35 5.41 20.75
C LYS A 107 18.35 5.93 21.78
#